data_AF-A0A1J4XME7-F1
#
_entry.id   AF-A0A1J4XME7-F1
#
_cell.length_a   1.000
_cell.length_b   1.000
_cell.length_c   1.000
_cell.angle_alpha   90.00
_cell.angle_beta   90.00
_cell.angle_gamma   90.00
#
_symmetry.space_group_name_H-M   'P 1'
#
loop_
_entity.id
_entity.type
_entity.pdbx_description
1 polymer ?
#
loop_
_entity_poly.entity_id
_entity_poly.type
_entity_poly.pdbx_seq_one_letter_code
_entity_poly.pdbx_strand_id
1 'polypeptide(L)'
;MILTLVDDSDIQMLENETPVASQRPHAIARLYRQAYEQGGLLSTRDVALLLWQGEAAVSKQRIKYELTHQCILPHTGASHDMGSTVTHKRQIVEKVVFEKKDPVAVARGCHHSQRAVDKYLKDYQRVITAHDSKPDVDFIHRVTGIAPHVIKQYLEIQKHGTSTTHK
;
A
#
# COMPACT_ATOMS: atom_id res chain seq x y z
N MET A 1 -25.15 2.71 -3.12
CA MET A 1 -23.85 2.12 -3.52
C MET A 1 -24.14 0.82 -4.24
N ILE A 2 -23.60 0.64 -5.44
CA ILE A 2 -23.75 -0.54 -6.29
C ILE A 2 -22.39 -1.22 -6.39
N LEU A 3 -22.31 -2.52 -6.11
CA LEU A 3 -21.06 -3.28 -6.12
C LEU A 3 -21.23 -4.55 -6.97
N THR A 4 -20.29 -4.77 -7.89
CA THR A 4 -20.26 -5.93 -8.77
C THR A 4 -19.43 -7.05 -8.12
N LEU A 5 -20.11 -7.97 -7.44
CA LEU A 5 -19.46 -9.15 -6.84
C LEU A 5 -18.89 -10.08 -7.91
N VAL A 6 -19.65 -10.33 -8.97
CA VAL A 6 -19.26 -11.17 -10.10
C VAL A 6 -19.45 -10.35 -11.38
N ASP A 7 -18.39 -10.26 -12.16
CA ASP A 7 -18.34 -9.58 -13.45
C ASP A 7 -18.19 -10.62 -14.57
N ASP A 8 -18.60 -10.29 -15.79
CA ASP A 8 -18.48 -11.18 -16.95
C ASP A 8 -17.03 -11.60 -17.20
N SER A 9 -16.06 -10.74 -16.86
CA SER A 9 -14.63 -11.09 -16.95
C SER A 9 -14.23 -12.20 -15.97
N ASP A 10 -14.86 -12.30 -14.80
CA ASP A 10 -14.59 -13.38 -13.85
C ASP A 10 -15.07 -14.72 -14.41
N ILE A 11 -16.22 -14.73 -15.09
CA ILE A 11 -16.80 -15.92 -15.74
C ILE A 11 -15.87 -16.39 -16.86
N GLN A 12 -15.44 -15.48 -17.74
CA GLN A 12 -14.51 -15.80 -18.83
C GLN A 12 -13.18 -16.35 -18.31
N MET A 13 -12.67 -15.84 -17.18
CA MET A 13 -11.42 -16.36 -16.61
C MET A 13 -11.58 -17.77 -16.03
N LEU A 14 -12.77 -18.13 -15.51
CA LEU A 14 -13.07 -19.49 -15.08
C LEU A 14 -13.20 -20.46 -16.25
N GLU A 15 -13.84 -20.04 -17.34
CA GLU A 15 -13.93 -20.81 -18.58
C GLU A 15 -12.54 -21.10 -19.17
N ASN A 16 -11.60 -20.16 -19.04
CA ASN A 16 -10.21 -20.30 -19.47
C ASN A 16 -9.30 -21.01 -18.45
N GLU A 17 -9.87 -21.80 -17.52
CA GLU A 17 -9.18 -22.57 -16.48
C GLU A 17 -8.21 -21.75 -15.59
N THR A 18 -8.39 -20.43 -15.51
CA THR A 18 -7.52 -19.60 -14.68
C THR A 18 -7.81 -19.90 -13.22
N PRO A 19 -6.79 -20.17 -12.37
CA PRO A 19 -7.03 -20.48 -10.97
C PRO A 19 -7.82 -19.37 -10.25
N VAL A 20 -8.88 -19.75 -9.54
CA VAL A 20 -9.73 -18.84 -8.75
C VAL A 20 -8.90 -17.98 -7.79
N ALA A 21 -7.82 -18.53 -7.25
CA ALA A 21 -6.88 -17.83 -6.36
C ALA A 21 -6.21 -16.61 -7.02
N SER A 22 -6.07 -16.61 -8.35
CA SER A 22 -5.53 -15.49 -9.12
C SER A 22 -6.59 -14.47 -9.50
N GLN A 23 -7.87 -14.85 -9.53
CA GLN A 23 -8.99 -13.97 -9.90
C GLN A 23 -9.51 -13.14 -8.71
N ARG A 24 -9.61 -13.75 -7.51
CA ARG A 24 -10.11 -13.09 -6.29
C ARG A 24 -9.47 -11.71 -6.00
N PRO A 25 -8.15 -11.51 -6.19
CA PRO A 25 -7.54 -10.19 -6.05
C PRO A 25 -8.14 -9.12 -6.98
N HIS A 26 -8.55 -9.47 -8.20
CA HIS A 26 -9.21 -8.55 -9.15
C HIS A 26 -10.61 -8.16 -8.68
N ALA A 27 -11.41 -9.12 -8.21
CA ALA A 27 -12.73 -8.84 -7.64
C ALA A 27 -12.62 -7.93 -6.40
N ILE A 28 -11.67 -8.18 -5.50
CA ILE A 28 -11.39 -7.31 -4.35
C ILE A 28 -11.02 -5.88 -4.79
N ALA A 29 -10.14 -5.76 -5.77
CA ALA A 29 -9.74 -4.47 -6.32
C ALA A 29 -10.92 -3.70 -6.93
N ARG A 30 -11.79 -4.41 -7.67
CA ARG A 30 -13.02 -3.86 -8.25
C ARG A 30 -13.96 -3.31 -7.18
N LEU A 31 -14.21 -4.08 -6.11
CA LEU A 31 -15.06 -3.63 -4.99
C LEU A 31 -14.56 -2.34 -4.34
N TYR A 32 -13.26 -2.24 -4.05
CA TYR A 32 -12.68 -1.01 -3.49
C TYR A 32 -12.82 0.19 -4.44
N ARG A 33 -12.52 0.00 -5.74
CA ARG A 33 -12.63 1.08 -6.73
C ARG A 33 -14.06 1.55 -6.91
N GLN A 34 -15.02 0.63 -7.08
CA GLN A 34 -16.43 0.98 -7.25
C GLN A 34 -17.00 1.70 -6.04
N ALA A 35 -16.64 1.28 -4.83
CA ALA A 35 -17.04 1.98 -3.61
C ALA A 35 -16.49 3.41 -3.61
N TYR A 36 -15.20 3.57 -3.92
CA TYR A 36 -14.52 4.86 -3.97
C TYR A 36 -15.10 5.81 -5.03
N GLU A 37 -15.35 5.31 -6.24
CA GLU A 37 -15.97 6.07 -7.35
C GLU A 37 -17.37 6.60 -6.98
N GLN A 38 -18.06 5.92 -6.07
CA GLN A 38 -19.38 6.32 -5.56
C GLN A 38 -19.29 7.15 -4.27
N GLY A 39 -18.11 7.62 -3.88
CA GLY A 39 -17.88 8.43 -2.69
C GLY A 39 -17.90 7.63 -1.37
N GLY A 40 -17.88 6.30 -1.44
CA GLY A 40 -17.81 5.41 -0.28
C GLY A 40 -16.41 4.85 -0.06
N LEU A 41 -16.17 4.30 1.13
CA LEU A 41 -14.95 3.53 1.42
C LEU A 41 -15.35 2.21 2.06
N LEU A 42 -14.74 1.12 1.61
CA LEU A 42 -14.87 -0.19 2.24
C LEU A 42 -13.66 -0.47 3.12
N SER A 43 -13.91 -1.09 4.27
CA SER A 43 -12.88 -1.71 5.09
C SER A 43 -12.57 -3.12 4.60
N THR A 44 -11.44 -3.68 5.06
CA THR A 44 -11.11 -5.09 4.80
C THR A 44 -12.19 -6.02 5.34
N ARG A 45 -12.84 -5.64 6.45
CA ARG A 45 -13.92 -6.38 7.07
C ARG A 45 -15.19 -6.37 6.22
N ASP A 46 -15.55 -5.24 5.62
CA ASP A 46 -16.71 -5.16 4.74
C ASP A 46 -16.54 -6.06 3.53
N VAL A 47 -15.36 -6.01 2.88
CA VAL A 47 -15.06 -6.88 1.74
C VAL A 47 -15.02 -8.36 2.14
N ALA A 48 -14.50 -8.67 3.33
CA ALA A 48 -14.50 -10.03 3.88
C ALA A 48 -15.92 -10.57 4.06
N LEU A 49 -16.85 -9.75 4.57
CA LEU A 49 -18.26 -10.09 4.71
C LEU A 49 -18.94 -10.28 3.34
N LEU A 50 -18.70 -9.37 2.39
CA LEU A 50 -19.29 -9.45 1.05
C LEU A 50 -18.84 -10.70 0.27
N LEU A 51 -17.60 -11.14 0.48
CA LEU A 51 -17.01 -12.29 -0.23
C LEU A 51 -17.03 -13.59 0.58
N TRP A 52 -17.65 -13.61 1.77
CA TRP A 52 -17.64 -14.75 2.69
C TRP A 52 -16.25 -15.33 2.96
N GLN A 53 -15.25 -14.46 3.12
CA GLN A 53 -13.86 -14.81 3.37
C GLN A 53 -13.38 -14.26 4.71
N GLY A 54 -12.29 -14.82 5.25
CA GLY A 54 -11.63 -14.25 6.42
C GLY A 54 -10.90 -12.95 6.10
N GLU A 55 -10.91 -11.98 7.03
CA GLU A 55 -10.23 -10.68 6.87
C GLU A 55 -8.73 -10.84 6.49
N ALA A 56 -8.05 -11.82 7.07
CA ALA A 56 -6.65 -12.11 6.78
C ALA A 56 -6.43 -12.57 5.32
N ALA A 57 -7.36 -13.31 4.74
CA ALA A 57 -7.26 -13.77 3.35
C ALA A 57 -7.47 -12.59 2.38
N VAL A 58 -8.48 -11.76 2.63
CA VAL A 58 -8.75 -10.54 1.85
C VAL A 58 -7.56 -9.58 1.93
N SER A 59 -6.98 -9.39 3.11
CA SER A 59 -5.80 -8.55 3.29
C SER A 59 -4.60 -9.05 2.47
N LYS A 60 -4.32 -10.37 2.50
CA LYS A 60 -3.26 -10.98 1.69
C LYS A 60 -3.50 -10.82 0.19
N GLN A 61 -4.73 -11.04 -0.27
CA GLN A 61 -5.10 -10.89 -1.68
C GLN A 61 -5.02 -9.44 -2.16
N ARG A 62 -5.47 -8.49 -1.33
CA ARG A 62 -5.31 -7.05 -1.58
C ARG A 62 -3.83 -6.68 -1.74
N ILE A 63 -3.00 -7.06 -0.77
CA ILE A 63 -1.55 -6.77 -0.81
C ILE A 63 -0.92 -7.39 -2.06
N LYS A 64 -1.27 -8.63 -2.41
CA LYS A 64 -0.79 -9.28 -3.63
C LYS A 64 -1.18 -8.46 -4.88
N TYR A 65 -2.44 -8.04 -4.98
CA TYR A 65 -2.91 -7.23 -6.10
C TYR A 65 -2.14 -5.91 -6.23
N GLU A 66 -1.99 -5.19 -5.13
CA GLU A 66 -1.29 -3.90 -5.03
C GLU A 66 0.18 -4.02 -5.46
N LEU A 67 0.87 -5.08 -5.01
CA LEU A 67 2.24 -5.37 -5.40
C LEU A 67 2.36 -5.72 -6.90
N THR A 68 1.51 -6.62 -7.40
CA THR A 68 1.54 -7.06 -8.80
C THR A 68 1.23 -5.92 -9.77
N HIS A 69 0.30 -5.03 -9.42
CA HIS A 69 -0.13 -3.92 -10.29
C HIS A 69 0.53 -2.59 -9.93
N GLN A 70 1.46 -2.59 -8.97
CA GLN A 70 2.15 -1.40 -8.45
C GLN A 70 1.19 -0.25 -8.11
N CYS A 71 0.02 -0.57 -7.56
CA CYS A 71 -1.05 0.38 -7.24
C CYS A 71 -1.42 0.31 -5.75
N ILE A 72 -2.15 1.31 -5.26
CA ILE A 72 -2.70 1.32 -3.91
C ILE A 72 -4.22 1.36 -4.05
N LEU A 73 -4.93 0.42 -3.41
CA LEU A 73 -6.37 0.36 -3.51
C LEU A 73 -7.03 1.33 -2.50
N PRO A 74 -8.09 2.04 -2.92
CA PRO A 74 -8.76 3.00 -2.05
C PRO A 74 -9.63 2.27 -1.02
N HIS A 75 -9.05 2.00 0.15
CA HIS A 75 -9.74 1.39 1.29
C HIS A 75 -9.59 2.25 2.55
N THR A 76 -10.42 2.02 3.56
CA THR A 76 -10.48 2.87 4.78
C THR A 76 -9.10 3.07 5.44
N GLY A 77 -8.34 1.99 5.61
CA GLY A 77 -6.98 2.04 6.15
C GLY A 77 -5.96 2.85 5.31
N ALA A 78 -6.06 2.83 3.99
CA ALA A 78 -5.21 3.63 3.10
C ALA A 78 -5.61 5.12 3.14
N SER A 79 -6.91 5.40 3.06
CA SER A 79 -7.41 6.78 2.96
C SER A 79 -7.26 7.59 4.25
N HIS A 80 -7.50 6.98 5.41
CA HIS A 80 -7.47 7.70 6.68
C HIS A 80 -6.11 7.66 7.41
N ASP A 81 -5.07 7.06 6.81
CA ASP A 81 -3.80 6.76 7.52
C ASP A 81 -4.05 5.98 8.83
N MET A 82 -5.21 5.30 8.91
CA MET A 82 -5.74 4.57 10.06
C MET A 82 -5.32 3.11 9.93
N GLY A 83 -4.05 2.84 10.20
CA GLY A 83 -3.56 1.46 10.29
C GLY A 83 -2.05 1.29 10.22
N SER A 84 -1.60 0.13 10.67
CA SER A 84 -0.25 -0.43 10.51
C SER A 84 0.08 -0.79 9.05
N THR A 85 -0.56 -0.15 8.07
CA THR A 85 -0.33 -0.39 6.64
C THR A 85 0.95 0.32 6.22
N VAL A 86 2.06 -0.05 6.87
CA VAL A 86 3.39 0.46 6.58
C VAL A 86 3.80 0.12 5.14
N THR A 87 3.18 -0.89 4.54
CA THR A 87 3.36 -1.25 3.12
C THR A 87 3.04 -0.10 2.18
N HIS A 88 1.97 0.67 2.43
CA HIS A 88 1.60 1.82 1.57
C HIS A 88 2.55 3.00 1.75
N LYS A 89 2.98 3.27 2.99
CA LYS A 89 4.00 4.30 3.29
C LYS A 89 5.33 3.98 2.61
N ARG A 90 5.74 2.70 2.67
CA ARG A 90 6.91 2.17 1.97
C ARG A 90 6.81 2.39 0.47
N GLN A 91 5.70 1.98 -0.16
CA GLN A 91 5.52 2.12 -1.60
C GLN A 91 5.55 3.58 -2.06
N ILE A 92 4.97 4.51 -1.29
CA ILE A 92 5.00 5.94 -1.61
C ILE A 92 6.45 6.47 -1.58
N VAL A 93 7.18 6.19 -0.50
CA VAL A 93 8.59 6.60 -0.37
C VAL A 93 9.43 5.96 -1.46
N GLU A 94 9.21 4.69 -1.78
CA GLU A 94 9.96 3.95 -2.78
C GLU A 94 9.80 4.55 -4.19
N LYS A 95 8.56 4.84 -4.59
CA LYS A 95 8.24 5.50 -5.87
C LYS A 95 8.85 6.88 -6.02
N VAL A 96 8.85 7.67 -4.94
CA VAL A 96 9.39 9.03 -5.02
C VAL A 96 10.93 9.02 -4.95
N VAL A 97 11.52 8.27 -4.03
CA VAL A 97 12.95 8.34 -3.73
C VAL A 97 13.78 7.55 -4.75
N PHE A 98 13.35 6.33 -5.12
CA PHE A 98 14.15 5.47 -6.02
C PHE A 98 13.67 5.53 -7.46
N GLU A 99 12.35 5.52 -7.70
CA GLU A 99 11.83 5.64 -9.07
C GLU A 99 11.81 7.10 -9.56
N LYS A 100 12.17 8.07 -8.71
CA LYS A 100 12.21 9.51 -9.01
C LYS A 100 10.91 10.06 -9.60
N LYS A 101 9.77 9.47 -9.22
CA LYS A 101 8.45 9.94 -9.66
C LYS A 101 8.10 11.25 -8.95
N ASP A 102 7.38 12.11 -9.67
CA ASP A 102 6.84 13.35 -9.11
C ASP A 102 5.94 13.03 -7.89
N PRO A 103 6.23 13.58 -6.69
CA PRO A 103 5.38 13.43 -5.51
C PRO A 103 3.90 13.73 -5.77
N VAL A 104 3.60 14.69 -6.64
CA VAL A 104 2.22 15.07 -7.01
C VAL A 104 1.55 13.95 -7.82
N ALA A 105 2.28 13.35 -8.75
CA ALA A 105 1.79 12.20 -9.51
C ALA A 105 1.59 10.97 -8.61
N VAL A 106 2.50 10.74 -7.66
CA VAL A 106 2.38 9.65 -6.68
C VAL A 106 1.19 9.89 -5.75
N ALA A 107 0.99 11.10 -5.23
CA ALA A 107 -0.16 11.45 -4.40
C ALA A 107 -1.48 11.14 -5.11
N ARG A 108 -1.61 11.56 -6.37
CA ARG A 108 -2.80 11.28 -7.21
C ARG A 108 -2.99 9.78 -7.44
N GLY A 109 -1.94 9.07 -7.84
CA GLY A 109 -2.00 7.62 -8.13
C GLY A 109 -2.21 6.74 -6.89
N CYS A 110 -1.90 7.25 -5.71
CA CYS A 110 -2.08 6.56 -4.43
C CYS A 110 -3.33 7.03 -3.67
N HIS A 111 -4.16 7.91 -4.25
CA HIS A 111 -5.34 8.48 -3.58
C HIS A 111 -5.01 9.14 -2.23
N HIS A 112 -3.83 9.75 -2.12
CA HIS A 112 -3.37 10.48 -0.95
C HIS A 112 -3.33 11.99 -1.20
N SER A 113 -3.47 12.76 -0.13
CA SER A 113 -3.15 14.19 -0.18
C SER A 113 -1.63 14.39 -0.33
N GLN A 114 -1.24 15.46 -1.02
CA GLN A 114 0.18 15.85 -1.13
C GLN A 114 0.84 15.97 0.25
N ARG A 115 0.12 16.57 1.21
CA ARG A 115 0.57 16.72 2.60
C ARG A 115 0.91 15.38 3.27
N ALA A 116 0.16 14.32 2.96
CA ALA A 116 0.44 12.98 3.50
C ALA A 116 1.72 12.40 2.89
N VAL A 117 1.91 12.55 1.58
CA VAL A 117 3.14 12.13 0.88
C VAL A 117 4.35 12.88 1.43
N ASP A 118 4.27 14.21 1.56
CA ASP A 118 5.36 15.04 2.09
C ASP A 118 5.75 14.64 3.52
N LYS A 119 4.77 14.30 4.36
CA LYS A 119 5.01 13.80 5.72
C LYS A 119 5.84 12.52 5.69
N TYR A 120 5.48 11.55 4.84
CA TYR A 120 6.22 10.29 4.74
C TYR A 120 7.64 10.49 4.23
N LEU A 121 7.85 11.38 3.26
CA LEU A 121 9.18 11.72 2.75
C LEU A 121 10.04 12.40 3.82
N LYS A 122 9.46 13.32 4.59
CA LYS A 122 10.15 13.99 5.70
C LYS A 122 10.54 13.00 6.80
N ASP A 123 9.64 12.11 7.18
CA ASP A 123 9.92 11.09 8.20
C ASP A 123 11.01 10.11 7.72
N TYR A 124 10.97 9.70 6.45
CA TYR A 124 12.04 8.89 5.85
C TYR A 124 13.40 9.61 5.93
N GLN A 125 13.49 10.85 5.47
CA GLN A 125 14.75 11.63 5.52
C GLN A 125 15.27 11.78 6.95
N ARG A 126 14.40 12.06 7.93
CA ARG A 126 14.78 12.15 9.34
C ARG A 126 15.39 10.86 9.86
N VAL A 127 14.84 9.70 9.47
CA VAL A 127 15.38 8.39 9.85
C VAL A 127 16.74 8.15 9.21
N ILE A 128 16.91 8.42 7.92
CA ILE A 128 18.21 8.25 7.24
C ILE A 128 19.28 9.15 7.84
N THR A 129 18.99 10.45 8.03
CA THR A 129 19.95 11.38 8.63
C THR A 129 20.34 10.99 10.06
N ALA A 130 19.38 10.51 10.87
CA ALA A 130 19.66 10.04 12.22
C ALA A 130 20.49 8.75 12.21
N HIS A 131 20.21 7.84 11.28
CA HIS A 131 20.96 6.59 11.10
C HIS A 131 22.41 6.85 10.65
N ASP A 132 22.61 7.79 9.72
CA ASP A 132 23.95 8.18 9.25
C ASP A 132 24.78 8.82 10.37
N SER A 133 24.11 9.50 11.31
CA SER A 133 24.76 10.03 12.52
C SER A 133 25.09 8.94 13.54
N LYS A 134 24.15 8.02 13.78
CA LYS A 134 24.33 6.88 14.68
C LYS A 134 23.39 5.73 14.26
N PRO A 135 23.91 4.56 13.87
CA PRO A 135 23.11 3.42 13.43
C PRO A 135 22.52 2.64 14.62
N ASP A 136 21.74 3.32 15.46
CA ASP A 136 21.06 2.76 16.63
C ASP A 136 19.57 3.05 16.55
N VAL A 137 18.75 2.00 16.45
CA VAL A 137 17.29 2.12 16.29
C VAL A 137 16.66 2.83 17.50
N ASP A 138 17.16 2.58 18.71
CA ASP A 138 16.63 3.22 19.91
C ASP A 138 17.00 4.71 19.96
N PHE A 139 18.20 5.07 19.48
CA PHE A 139 18.57 6.47 19.30
C PHE A 139 17.66 7.16 18.29
N ILE A 140 17.47 6.56 17.10
CA ILE A 140 16.60 7.10 16.06
C ILE A 140 15.18 7.28 16.60
N HIS A 141 14.65 6.30 17.35
CA HIS A 141 13.35 6.41 17.99
C HIS A 141 13.28 7.62 18.94
N ARG A 142 14.28 7.79 19.82
CA ARG A 142 14.35 8.90 20.77
C ARG A 142 14.39 10.28 20.09
N VAL A 143 15.13 10.42 18.99
CA VAL A 143 15.28 11.73 18.31
C VAL A 143 14.17 12.03 17.30
N THR A 144 13.56 11.01 16.70
CA THR A 144 12.53 11.20 15.67
C THR A 144 11.11 11.11 16.21
N GLY A 145 10.90 10.36 17.31
CA GLY A 145 9.57 9.98 17.81
C GLY A 145 8.87 8.90 16.96
N ILE A 146 9.55 8.35 15.96
CA ILE A 146 8.97 7.35 15.04
C ILE A 146 9.08 5.96 15.68
N ALA A 147 8.04 5.14 15.59
CA ALA A 147 8.02 3.82 16.20
C ALA A 147 9.16 2.91 15.66
N PRO A 148 9.81 2.08 16.50
CA PRO A 148 10.96 1.26 16.10
C PRO A 148 10.71 0.33 14.91
N HIS A 149 9.49 -0.21 14.77
CA HIS A 149 9.15 -1.07 13.64
C HIS A 149 9.13 -0.31 12.31
N VAL A 150 8.69 0.95 12.30
CA VAL A 150 8.68 1.83 11.13
C VAL A 150 10.10 2.24 10.75
N ILE A 151 10.96 2.53 11.74
CA ILE A 151 12.38 2.82 11.52
C ILE A 151 13.06 1.65 10.78
N LYS A 152 12.89 0.43 11.27
CA LYS A 152 13.44 -0.77 10.61
C LYS A 152 13.01 -0.88 9.15
N GLN A 153 11.75 -0.58 8.86
CA GLN A 153 11.22 -0.62 7.50
C GLN A 153 11.82 0.47 6.59
N TYR A 154 12.02 1.69 7.09
CA TYR A 154 12.72 2.72 6.32
C TYR A 154 14.19 2.35 6.03
N LEU A 155 14.87 1.70 6.97
CA LEU A 155 16.22 1.19 6.77
C LEU A 155 16.27 0.02 5.77
N GLU A 156 15.26 -0.85 5.76
CA GLU A 156 15.12 -1.88 4.72
C GLU A 156 14.97 -1.26 3.33
N ILE A 157 14.15 -0.21 3.20
CA ILE A 157 13.97 0.52 1.94
C ILE A 157 15.31 1.07 1.41
N GLN A 158 16.11 1.68 2.28
CA GLN A 158 17.45 2.17 1.92
C GLN A 158 18.35 1.05 1.38
N LYS A 159 18.38 -0.10 2.06
CA LYS A 159 19.18 -1.27 1.65
C LYS A 159 18.76 -1.81 0.28
N HIS A 160 17.45 -1.93 0.05
CA HIS A 160 16.92 -2.42 -1.23
C HIS A 160 17.27 -1.48 -2.39
N GLY A 161 17.12 -0.17 -2.22
CA GLY A 161 17.44 0.81 -3.27
C GLY A 161 18.93 0.88 -3.62
N THR A 162 19.82 0.68 -2.64
CA THR A 162 21.27 0.60 -2.92
C THR A 162 21.66 -0.60 -3.77
N SER A 163 20.93 -1.72 -3.71
CA SER A 163 21.21 -2.90 -4.54
C SER A 163 20.76 -2.76 -6.00
N THR A 164 19.81 -1.87 -6.31
CA THR A 164 19.30 -1.68 -7.68
C THR A 164 20.11 -0.66 -8.49
N THR A 165 21.04 0.07 -7.85
CA THR A 165 21.82 1.14 -8.49
C THR A 165 23.18 0.66 -9.05
N HIS A 166 23.47 -0.65 -8.98
CA HIS A 166 24.66 -1.28 -9.58
C HIS A 166 24.29 -2.41 -10.54
N LYS A 167 23.59 -2.08 -11.64
CA LYS A 167 23.57 -2.90 -12.85
C LYS A 167 23.35 -2.03 -14.07
#